data_AF-A0A921CJC2-F1
#
_entry.id   AF-A0A921CJC2-F1
#
_cell.length_a   1.000
_cell.length_b   1.000
_cell.length_c   1.000
_cell.angle_alpha   90.00
_cell.angle_beta   90.00
_cell.angle_gamma   90.00
#
_symmetry.space_group_name_H-M   'P 1'
#
loop_
_entity.id
_entity.type
_entity.pdbx_description
1 polymer ?
#
loop_
_entity_poly.entity_id
_entity_poly.type
_entity_poly.pdbx_seq_one_letter_code
_entity_poly.pdbx_strand_id
1 'polypeptide(L)'
;MGLMEKLRKGVVEVAEEAEKAARIGRLKTEISGFNEQKARILREIGQRVIAVYAEGGRTDPDFSAEWGQIQQLDAEIAQREAEIEKTKSSV
;
A
#
# COMPACT_ATOMS: atom_id res chain seq x y z
N MET A 1 -31.08 -30.60 -11.26
CA MET A 1 -30.76 -29.43 -10.40
C MET A 1 -31.99 -28.55 -10.31
N GLY A 2 -32.50 -28.32 -9.10
CA GLY A 2 -33.71 -27.51 -8.86
C GLY A 2 -33.42 -26.01 -8.84
N LEU A 3 -34.43 -25.19 -9.11
CA LEU A 3 -34.34 -23.71 -9.13
C LEU A 3 -33.76 -23.15 -7.82
N MET A 4 -34.14 -23.73 -6.67
CA MET A 4 -33.64 -23.36 -5.34
C MET A 4 -32.13 -23.63 -5.16
N GLU A 5 -31.60 -24.66 -5.81
CA GLU A 5 -30.20 -25.05 -5.72
C GLU A 5 -29.30 -24.08 -6.50
N LYS A 6 -29.79 -23.57 -7.64
CA LYS A 6 -29.14 -22.50 -8.41
C LYS A 6 -29.14 -21.17 -7.67
N LEU A 7 -30.26 -20.82 -7.03
CA LEU A 7 -30.37 -19.60 -6.22
C LEU A 7 -29.41 -19.63 -5.03
N ARG A 8 -29.35 -20.77 -4.31
CA ARG A 8 -28.42 -20.93 -3.18
C ARG A 8 -26.96 -20.81 -3.63
N LYS A 9 -26.61 -21.40 -4.78
CA LYS A 9 -25.26 -21.32 -5.33
C LYS A 9 -24.87 -19.87 -5.71
N GLY A 10 -25.76 -19.15 -6.39
CA GLY A 10 -25.51 -17.75 -6.76
C GLY A 10 -25.36 -16.81 -5.57
N VAL A 11 -26.10 -17.03 -4.47
CA VAL A 11 -25.96 -16.23 -3.24
C VAL A 11 -24.61 -16.47 -2.57
N VAL A 12 -24.12 -17.72 -2.57
CA VAL A 12 -22.81 -18.06 -2.01
C VAL A 12 -21.68 -17.44 -2.84
N GLU A 13 -21.75 -17.55 -4.16
CA GLU A 13 -20.76 -16.96 -5.08
C GLU A 13 -20.67 -15.42 -4.89
N VAL A 14 -21.80 -14.73 -4.78
CA VAL A 14 -21.83 -13.28 -4.52
C VAL A 14 -21.25 -12.90 -3.15
N ALA A 15 -21.50 -13.71 -2.12
CA ALA A 15 -20.94 -13.46 -0.80
C ALA A 15 -19.40 -13.61 -0.79
N GLU A 16 -18.87 -14.62 -1.47
CA GLU A 16 -17.44 -14.85 -1.63
C GLU A 16 -16.77 -13.71 -2.42
N GLU A 17 -17.39 -13.24 -3.50
CA GLU A 17 -16.90 -12.09 -4.26
C GLU A 17 -16.89 -10.80 -3.44
N ALA A 18 -17.95 -10.56 -2.64
CA ALA A 18 -18.03 -9.40 -1.75
C ALA A 18 -16.93 -9.44 -0.67
N GLU A 19 -16.65 -10.60 -0.09
CA GLU A 19 -15.57 -10.76 0.88
C GLU A 19 -14.19 -10.50 0.26
N LYS A 20 -13.93 -11.05 -0.94
CA LYS A 20 -12.70 -10.80 -1.71
C LYS A 20 -12.54 -9.30 -1.99
N ALA A 21 -13.60 -8.64 -2.45
CA ALA A 21 -13.60 -7.21 -2.73
C ALA A 21 -13.32 -6.38 -1.46
N ALA A 22 -13.96 -6.71 -0.33
CA ALA A 22 -13.74 -6.03 0.94
C ALA A 22 -12.30 -6.21 1.44
N ARG A 23 -11.73 -7.40 1.28
CA ARG A 23 -10.32 -7.67 1.63
C ARG A 23 -9.36 -6.86 0.76
N ILE A 24 -9.55 -6.85 -0.56
CA ILE A 24 -8.73 -6.05 -1.48
C ILE A 24 -8.86 -4.55 -1.14
N GLY A 25 -10.07 -4.09 -0.81
CA GLY A 25 -10.31 -2.72 -0.39
C GLY A 25 -9.45 -2.32 0.82
N ARG A 26 -9.45 -3.16 1.88
CA ARG A 26 -8.62 -2.92 3.07
C ARG A 26 -7.12 -2.85 2.74
N LEU A 27 -6.60 -3.81 1.98
CA LEU A 27 -5.20 -3.83 1.57
C LEU A 27 -4.81 -2.58 0.76
N LYS A 28 -5.69 -2.10 -0.12
CA LYS A 28 -5.48 -0.84 -0.85
C LYS A 28 -5.45 0.38 0.06
N THR A 29 -6.30 0.43 1.08
CA THR A 29 -6.28 1.51 2.08
C THR A 29 -4.96 1.50 2.86
N GLU A 30 -4.46 0.33 3.24
CA GLU A 30 -3.14 0.20 3.89
C GLU A 30 -2.01 0.71 2.99
N ILE A 31 -1.99 0.29 1.71
CA ILE A 31 -1.01 0.79 0.71
C ILE A 31 -1.08 2.31 0.57
N SER A 32 -2.29 2.90 0.54
CA SER A 32 -2.44 4.36 0.50
C SER A 32 -1.79 5.03 1.72
N GLY A 33 -2.01 4.48 2.92
CA GLY A 33 -1.39 4.98 4.14
C GLY A 33 0.14 4.87 4.14
N PHE A 34 0.72 3.81 3.59
CA PHE A 34 2.17 3.69 3.43
C PHE A 34 2.73 4.68 2.41
N ASN A 35 2.03 4.88 1.28
CA ASN A 35 2.42 5.87 0.28
C ASN A 35 2.37 7.31 0.82
N GLU A 36 1.38 7.64 1.64
CA GLU A 36 1.30 8.95 2.30
C GLU A 36 2.46 9.17 3.28
N GLN A 37 2.84 8.15 4.05
CA GLN A 37 4.00 8.18 4.93
C GLN A 37 5.29 8.38 4.13
N LYS A 38 5.48 7.63 3.04
CA LYS A 38 6.64 7.78 2.15
C LYS A 38 6.71 9.20 1.54
N ALA A 39 5.57 9.74 1.09
CA ALA A 39 5.49 11.09 0.56
C ALA A 39 5.77 12.16 1.61
N ARG A 40 5.48 11.90 2.89
CA ARG A 40 5.87 12.78 4.00
C ARG A 40 7.37 12.81 4.20
N ILE A 41 8.00 11.65 4.30
CA ILE A 41 9.47 11.53 4.47
C ILE A 41 10.19 12.21 3.32
N LEU A 42 9.77 11.98 2.07
CA LEU A 42 10.37 12.62 0.90
C LEU A 42 10.24 14.15 0.92
N ARG A 43 9.11 14.69 1.42
CA ARG A 43 8.95 16.13 1.59
C ARG A 43 9.90 16.69 2.66
N GLU A 44 10.06 15.98 3.78
CA GLU A 44 10.98 16.37 4.85
C GLU A 44 12.44 16.35 4.37
N ILE A 45 12.85 15.32 3.62
CA ILE A 45 14.14 15.28 2.92
C ILE A 45 14.31 16.50 2.01
N GLY A 46 13.33 16.78 1.16
CA GLY A 46 13.37 17.92 0.23
C GLY A 46 13.52 19.26 0.95
N GLN A 47 12.82 19.46 2.07
CA GLN A 47 12.94 20.65 2.89
C GLN A 47 14.34 20.80 3.51
N ARG A 48 14.93 19.70 4.00
CA ARG A 48 16.30 19.69 4.54
C ARG A 48 17.34 20.02 3.45
N VAL A 49 17.17 19.49 2.24
CA VAL A 49 18.04 19.84 1.10
C VAL A 49 17.94 21.33 0.76
N ILE A 50 16.72 21.87 0.68
CA ILE A 50 16.52 23.31 0.40
C ILE A 50 17.19 24.18 1.48
N ALA A 51 17.05 23.82 2.75
CA ALA A 51 17.67 24.56 3.85
C ALA A 51 19.21 24.58 3.74
N VAL A 52 19.83 23.45 3.42
CA VAL A 52 21.28 23.37 3.19
C VAL A 52 21.73 24.30 2.07
N TYR A 53 21.02 24.33 0.95
CA TYR A 53 21.36 25.23 -0.15
C TYR A 53 21.15 26.70 0.20
N ALA A 54 20.09 27.02 0.97
CA ALA A 54 19.85 28.37 1.46
C ALA A 54 20.98 28.88 2.38
N GLU A 55 21.63 27.98 3.13
CA GLU A 55 22.77 28.27 4.01
C GLU A 55 24.13 28.27 3.28
N GLY A 56 24.13 28.14 1.95
CA GLY A 56 25.33 28.19 1.12
C GLY A 56 25.95 26.83 0.80
N GLY A 57 25.19 25.73 0.96
CA GLY A 57 25.52 24.41 0.39
C GLY A 57 26.76 23.75 1.00
N ARG A 58 27.08 24.05 2.25
CA ARG A 58 28.37 23.69 2.87
C ARG A 58 28.45 22.26 3.43
N THR A 59 27.32 21.59 3.59
CA THR A 59 27.26 20.27 4.22
C THR A 59 26.24 19.39 3.52
N ASP A 60 26.62 18.17 3.17
CA ASP A 60 25.66 17.19 2.67
C ASP A 60 24.84 16.61 3.84
N PRO A 61 23.50 16.71 3.81
CA PRO A 61 22.68 16.13 4.84
C PRO A 61 22.67 14.60 4.76
N ASP A 62 22.86 13.94 5.91
CA ASP A 62 22.67 12.49 6.05
C ASP A 62 21.18 12.15 6.09
N PHE A 63 20.78 11.23 5.22
CA PHE A 63 19.41 10.70 5.07
C PHE A 63 19.34 9.18 5.22
N SER A 64 20.38 8.54 5.76
CA SER A 64 20.45 7.08 5.88
C SER A 64 19.28 6.49 6.66
N ALA A 65 18.84 7.16 7.73
CA ALA A 65 17.70 6.75 8.53
C ALA A 65 16.38 6.84 7.74
N GLU A 66 16.12 7.97 7.07
CA GLU A 66 14.95 8.16 6.23
C GLU A 66 14.92 7.18 5.06
N TRP A 67 16.09 6.90 4.47
CA TRP A 67 16.22 5.91 3.42
C TRP A 67 15.84 4.51 3.91
N GLY A 68 16.29 4.11 5.10
CA GLY A 68 15.89 2.86 5.73
C GLY A 68 14.37 2.76 5.94
N GLN A 69 13.74 3.84 6.37
CA GLN A 69 12.28 3.90 6.53
C GLN A 69 11.55 3.77 5.19
N ILE A 70 12.03 4.45 4.14
CA ILE A 70 11.46 4.33 2.79
C ILE A 70 11.56 2.89 2.28
N GLN A 71 12.70 2.22 2.48
CA GLN A 71 12.88 0.82 2.07
C GLN A 71 11.93 -0.12 2.82
N GLN A 72 11.69 0.12 4.11
CA GLN A 72 10.71 -0.65 4.88
C GLN A 72 9.29 -0.45 4.33
N LEU A 73 8.89 0.80 4.07
CA LEU A 73 7.58 1.11 3.49
C LEU A 73 7.40 0.46 2.11
N ASP A 74 8.44 0.45 1.28
CA ASP A 74 8.42 -0.19 -0.04
C ASP A 74 8.24 -1.71 0.06
N ALA A 75 8.87 -2.35 1.06
CA ALA A 75 8.67 -3.76 1.33
C ALA A 75 7.23 -4.08 1.78
N GLU A 76 6.66 -3.26 2.67
CA GLU A 76 5.27 -3.42 3.14
C GLU A 76 4.26 -3.22 2.00
N ILE A 77 4.48 -2.23 1.12
CA ILE A 77 3.66 -2.01 -0.08
C ILE A 77 3.74 -3.22 -1.00
N ALA A 78 4.94 -3.68 -1.37
CA ALA A 78 5.13 -4.82 -2.25
C ALA A 78 4.48 -6.09 -1.69
N GLN A 79 4.54 -6.30 -0.37
CA GLN A 79 3.86 -7.41 0.28
C GLN A 79 2.34 -7.32 0.12
N ARG A 80 1.73 -6.14 0.34
CA ARG A 80 0.27 -5.95 0.24
C ARG A 80 -0.21 -6.06 -1.20
N GLU A 81 0.58 -5.58 -2.17
CA GLU A 81 0.32 -5.79 -3.59
C GLU A 81 0.32 -7.29 -3.93
N ALA A 82 1.30 -8.06 -3.43
CA ALA A 82 1.33 -9.51 -3.62
C ALA A 82 0.13 -10.21 -2.97
N GLU A 83 -0.33 -9.75 -1.80
CA GLU A 83 -1.53 -10.27 -1.15
C GLU A 83 -2.83 -9.95 -1.92
N ILE A 84 -2.91 -8.77 -2.54
CA ILE A 84 -4.01 -8.42 -3.44
C ILE A 84 -4.03 -9.38 -4.63
N GLU A 85 -2.89 -9.62 -5.28
CA GLU A 85 -2.83 -10.54 -6.42
C GLU A 85 -3.23 -11.97 -6.02
N LYS A 86 -2.76 -12.47 -4.87
CA LYS A 86 -3.20 -13.76 -4.32
C LYS A 86 -4.71 -13.80 -4.07
N THR A 87 -5.29 -12.73 -3.54
CA THR A 87 -6.73 -12.66 -3.24
C THR A 87 -7.56 -12.64 -4.53
N LYS A 88 -7.08 -11.96 -5.59
CA LYS A 88 -7.72 -11.97 -6.92
C LYS A 88 -7.66 -13.34 -7.58
N SER A 89 -6.54 -14.06 -7.43
CA SER A 89 -6.34 -15.38 -8.05
C SER A 89 -6.92 -16.55 -7.26
N SER A 90 -7.36 -16.30 -6.02
CA SER A 90 -8.04 -17.32 -5.22
C SER A 90 -9.44 -17.53 -5.82
N VAL A 91 -9.65 -18.69 -6.45
CA VAL A 91 -10.97 -19.16 -6.93
C VAL A 91 -11.75 -19.66 -5.73
#